data_AF-A0A416K1G0-F1
#
_entry.id   AF-A0A416K1G0-F1
#
_cell.length_a   1.000
_cell.length_b   1.000
_cell.length_c   1.000
_cell.angle_alpha   90.00
_cell.angle_beta   90.00
_cell.angle_gamma   90.00
#
_symmetry.space_group_name_H-M   'P 1'
#
loop_
_entity.id
_entity.type
_entity.pdbx_description
1 polymer ?
#
loop_
_entity_poly.entity_id
_entity_poly.type
_entity_poly.pdbx_seq_one_letter_code
_entity_poly.pdbx_strand_id
1 'polypeptide(L)'
;MKDLISFQVLEDSRPLFISEGKNLRTFQSDVPEKANAMAPQIGQFVLMRQQFENMENMARMLEKQGGDQKQDRYDSSNRPERPYFDVPAPFESFFVDLKLNHPYWRSFRGEITAPSFDRDYPSLDSYLKSYQKKADNLHAFARDFIHMMNPGAQEIYDGVETAKPQAAPQVTPQSVPQAAPAQASDPIQEIQKYKQLFDAGVITEAEFTAKKKQLMGI
;
A
#
# COMPACT_ATOMS: atom_id res chain seq x y z
N MET A 1 -14.18 -28.78 -15.01
CA MET A 1 -13.75 -27.93 -13.89
C MET A 1 -14.18 -26.50 -14.22
N LYS A 2 -15.42 -26.15 -13.89
CA LYS A 2 -16.00 -24.81 -14.05
C LYS A 2 -16.98 -24.58 -12.90
N ASP A 3 -16.48 -24.80 -11.71
CA ASP A 3 -17.30 -24.85 -10.50
C ASP A 3 -17.06 -23.61 -9.63
N LEU A 4 -16.35 -22.59 -10.13
CA LEU A 4 -16.23 -21.29 -9.46
C LEU A 4 -17.39 -20.38 -9.85
N ILE A 5 -18.18 -19.96 -8.86
CA ILE A 5 -19.24 -18.96 -9.04
C ILE A 5 -18.64 -17.57 -8.84
N SER A 6 -17.99 -17.35 -7.70
CA SER A 6 -17.35 -16.08 -7.40
C SER A 6 -16.23 -16.23 -6.39
N PHE A 7 -15.26 -15.35 -6.46
CA PHE A 7 -14.17 -15.19 -5.50
C PHE A 7 -14.08 -13.71 -5.15
N GLN A 8 -14.00 -13.37 -3.87
CA GLN A 8 -13.92 -12.00 -3.39
C GLN A 8 -12.93 -11.93 -2.24
N VAL A 9 -12.06 -10.94 -2.26
CA VAL A 9 -11.21 -10.56 -1.13
C VAL A 9 -11.68 -9.20 -0.67
N LEU A 10 -12.00 -9.08 0.61
CA LEU A 10 -12.47 -7.85 1.23
C LEU A 10 -11.50 -7.41 2.33
N GLU A 11 -11.33 -6.11 2.46
CA GLU A 11 -10.77 -5.42 3.62
C GLU A 11 -11.91 -4.99 4.53
N ASP A 12 -12.15 -5.73 5.61
CA ASP A 12 -13.36 -5.69 6.44
C ASP A 12 -14.66 -5.92 5.64
N SER A 13 -15.10 -4.88 4.92
CA SER A 13 -16.30 -4.87 4.08
C SER A 13 -16.06 -4.29 2.68
N ARG A 14 -14.84 -3.85 2.37
CA ARG A 14 -14.50 -3.20 1.10
C ARG A 14 -13.83 -4.19 0.17
N PRO A 15 -14.31 -4.38 -1.07
CA PRO A 15 -13.69 -5.34 -1.98
C PRO A 15 -12.34 -4.82 -2.46
N LEU A 16 -11.30 -5.65 -2.29
CA LEU A 16 -9.97 -5.43 -2.84
C LEU A 16 -9.80 -6.19 -4.18
N PHE A 17 -10.29 -7.43 -4.21
CA PHE A 17 -10.26 -8.26 -5.41
C PHE A 17 -11.61 -8.95 -5.61
N ILE A 18 -12.19 -8.91 -6.80
CA ILE A 18 -13.43 -9.62 -7.14
C ILE A 18 -13.24 -10.40 -8.43
N SER A 19 -13.60 -11.67 -8.44
CA SER A 19 -13.71 -12.46 -9.66
C SER A 19 -15.05 -13.18 -9.73
N GLU A 20 -15.79 -12.95 -10.81
CA GLU A 20 -17.06 -13.62 -11.10
C GLU A 20 -16.85 -14.77 -12.11
N GLY A 21 -15.84 -15.61 -11.86
CA GLY A 21 -15.56 -16.82 -12.66
C GLY A 21 -14.97 -16.56 -14.05
N LYS A 22 -14.64 -15.31 -14.39
CA LYS A 22 -14.02 -14.95 -15.68
C LYS A 22 -12.72 -14.19 -15.49
N ASN A 23 -12.80 -12.94 -15.03
CA ASN A 23 -11.67 -12.05 -14.85
C ASN A 23 -11.51 -11.72 -13.37
N LEU A 24 -10.29 -11.38 -12.96
CA LEU A 24 -10.01 -10.83 -11.64
C LEU A 24 -10.07 -9.31 -11.75
N ARG A 25 -10.96 -8.68 -11.00
CA ARG A 25 -11.05 -7.23 -10.86
C ARG A 25 -10.32 -6.81 -9.61
N THR A 26 -9.44 -5.83 -9.75
CA THR A 26 -8.64 -5.26 -8.67
C THR A 26 -9.09 -3.84 -8.42
N PHE A 27 -9.38 -3.53 -7.16
CA PHE A 27 -9.83 -2.23 -6.70
C PHE A 27 -8.72 -1.52 -5.92
N GLN A 28 -8.75 -0.18 -5.95
CA GLN A 28 -7.83 0.62 -5.14
C GLN A 28 -8.24 0.55 -3.66
N SER A 29 -7.27 0.25 -2.78
CA SER A 29 -7.47 0.28 -1.34
C SER A 29 -7.28 1.68 -0.77
N ASP A 30 -8.16 2.05 0.16
CA ASP A 30 -8.05 3.29 0.95
C ASP A 30 -7.20 3.11 2.22
N VAL A 31 -6.75 1.88 2.53
CA VAL A 31 -5.96 1.57 3.74
C VAL A 31 -4.65 2.37 3.78
N PRO A 32 -3.89 2.53 2.70
CA PRO A 32 -2.69 3.36 2.71
C PRO A 32 -2.99 4.83 3.04
N GLU A 33 -4.08 5.38 2.51
CA GLU A 33 -4.48 6.77 2.77
C GLU A 33 -4.90 6.94 4.23
N LYS A 34 -5.73 6.04 4.75
CA LYS A 34 -6.14 6.02 6.16
C LYS A 34 -4.95 5.86 7.11
N ALA A 35 -3.98 5.01 6.77
CA ALA A 35 -2.76 4.84 7.56
C ALA A 35 -1.94 6.15 7.57
N ASN A 36 -1.80 6.82 6.43
CA ASN A 36 -1.12 8.12 6.36
C ASN A 36 -1.84 9.19 7.18
N ALA A 37 -3.18 9.18 7.23
CA ALA A 37 -3.94 10.09 8.09
C ALA A 37 -3.66 9.91 9.59
N MET A 38 -3.14 8.75 10.01
CA MET A 38 -2.73 8.47 11.39
C MET A 38 -1.28 8.91 11.71
N ALA A 39 -0.50 9.33 10.70
CA ALA A 39 0.86 9.84 10.89
C ALA A 39 1.02 10.89 12.01
N PRO A 40 0.15 11.93 12.12
CA PRO A 40 0.26 12.90 13.21
C PRO A 40 0.03 12.28 14.60
N GLN A 41 -0.85 11.29 14.73
CA GLN A 41 -1.11 10.61 16.01
C GLN A 41 0.08 9.75 16.44
N ILE A 42 0.68 9.03 15.48
CA ILE A 42 1.91 8.26 15.71
C ILE A 42 3.04 9.22 16.15
N GLY A 43 3.18 10.36 15.47
CA GLY A 43 4.19 11.37 15.82
C GLY A 43 4.02 11.93 17.24
N GLN A 44 2.78 12.25 17.65
CA GLN A 44 2.47 12.69 19.01
C GLN A 44 2.82 11.62 20.05
N PHE A 45 2.49 10.36 19.77
CA PHE A 45 2.83 9.25 20.66
C PHE A 45 4.33 9.06 20.82
N VAL A 46 5.09 9.10 19.71
CA VAL A 46 6.55 8.99 19.73
C VAL A 46 7.18 10.10 20.58
N LEU A 47 6.68 11.34 20.46
CA LEU A 47 7.14 12.45 21.28
C LEU A 47 6.78 12.25 22.76
N MET A 48 5.56 11.85 23.06
CA MET A 48 5.11 11.56 24.43
C MET A 48 5.97 10.47 25.08
N ARG A 49 6.26 9.38 24.36
CA ARG A 49 7.11 8.31 24.84
C ARG A 49 8.56 8.77 25.05
N GLN A 50 9.09 9.59 24.15
CA GLN A 50 10.43 10.17 24.32
C GLN A 50 10.51 11.07 25.57
N GLN A 51 9.48 11.88 25.83
CA GLN A 51 9.41 12.68 27.05
C GLN A 51 9.37 11.82 28.31
N PHE A 52 8.60 10.72 28.28
CA PHE A 52 8.55 9.75 29.37
C PHE A 52 9.91 9.08 29.60
N GLU A 53 10.57 8.61 28.53
CA GLU A 53 11.91 8.00 28.60
C GLU A 53 12.96 8.98 29.15
N ASN A 54 12.90 10.26 28.73
CA ASN A 54 13.79 11.31 29.25
C ASN A 54 13.55 11.58 30.74
N MET A 55 12.29 11.67 31.16
CA MET A 55 11.91 11.87 32.56
C MET A 55 12.35 10.68 33.43
N GLU A 56 12.14 9.46 32.94
CA GLU A 56 12.56 8.24 33.62
C GLU A 56 14.09 8.18 33.75
N ASN A 57 14.82 8.52 32.70
CA ASN A 57 16.28 8.56 32.74
C ASN A 57 16.80 9.61 33.73
N MET A 58 16.17 10.79 33.81
CA MET A 58 16.50 11.82 34.79
C MET A 58 16.21 11.35 36.22
N ALA A 59 15.04 10.74 36.46
CA ALA A 59 14.69 10.18 37.77
C ALA A 59 15.72 9.12 38.22
N ARG A 60 16.14 8.23 37.32
CA ARG A 60 17.20 7.23 37.57
C ARG A 60 18.56 7.87 37.85
N MET A 61 18.90 9.00 37.21
CA MET A 61 20.16 9.72 37.48
C MET A 61 20.16 10.40 38.84
N LEU A 62 19.04 11.04 39.22
CA LEU A 62 18.86 11.67 40.53
C LEU A 62 18.93 10.63 41.65
N GLU A 63 18.34 9.45 41.45
CA GLU A 63 18.42 8.33 42.39
C GLU A 63 19.88 7.84 42.58
N LYS A 64 20.68 7.82 41.52
CA LYS A 64 22.10 7.44 41.58
C LYS A 64 23.00 8.51 42.22
N GLN A 65 22.68 9.79 42.04
CA GLN A 65 23.44 10.90 42.65
C GLN A 65 23.06 11.15 44.11
N GLY A 66 21.81 10.90 44.50
CA GLY A 66 21.27 11.09 45.85
C GLY A 66 21.63 9.99 46.86
N GLY A 67 22.85 9.46 46.79
CA GLY A 67 23.34 8.47 47.74
C GLY A 67 23.18 8.95 49.20
N ASP A 68 22.51 8.13 50.01
CA ASP A 68 22.39 8.20 51.47
C ASP A 68 21.46 9.26 52.14
N GLN A 69 20.68 10.06 51.40
CA GLN A 69 19.60 10.85 52.02
C GLN A 69 18.25 10.11 51.97
N LYS A 70 17.87 9.49 53.10
CA LYS A 70 16.68 8.66 53.31
C LYS A 70 15.30 9.36 53.22
N GLN A 71 15.17 10.45 52.48
CA GLN A 71 13.92 11.18 52.22
C GLN A 71 14.06 11.70 50.78
N ASP A 72 13.46 11.17 49.72
CA ASP A 72 12.24 10.42 49.54
C ASP A 72 12.53 9.39 48.45
N ARG A 73 12.39 8.10 48.76
CA ARG A 73 12.42 7.05 47.75
C ARG A 73 11.35 7.45 46.73
N TYR A 74 11.74 7.77 45.49
CA TYR A 74 10.78 8.02 44.41
C TYR A 74 9.82 6.84 44.42
N ASP A 75 8.63 7.05 44.96
CA ASP A 75 7.77 5.94 45.33
C ASP A 75 7.45 5.21 44.03
N SER A 76 7.89 3.96 43.90
CA SER A 76 7.58 3.16 42.70
C SER A 76 6.07 3.06 42.49
N SER A 77 5.27 3.30 43.54
CA SER A 77 3.81 3.38 43.44
C SER A 77 3.31 4.64 42.74
N ASN A 78 4.09 5.73 42.70
CA ASN A 78 3.71 7.02 42.11
C ASN A 78 4.43 7.28 40.77
N ARG A 79 5.05 6.24 40.21
CA ARG A 79 5.69 6.31 38.89
C ARG A 79 4.60 6.37 37.81
N PRO A 80 4.61 7.37 36.93
CA PRO A 80 3.62 7.47 35.86
C PRO A 80 3.66 6.19 35.00
N GLU A 81 2.48 5.75 34.57
CA GLU A 81 2.35 4.59 33.69
C GLU A 81 3.03 4.87 32.34
N ARG A 82 3.68 3.84 31.80
CA ARG A 82 4.31 3.95 30.48
C ARG A 82 3.20 4.14 29.44
N PRO A 83 3.25 5.21 28.62
CA PRO A 83 2.25 5.40 27.59
C PRO A 83 2.32 4.28 26.56
N TYR A 84 1.17 3.79 26.10
CA TYR A 84 1.04 2.79 25.04
C TYR A 84 0.17 3.34 23.90
N PHE A 85 0.45 2.89 22.67
CA PHE A 85 -0.28 3.32 21.49
C PHE A 85 -1.54 2.48 21.33
N ASP A 86 -2.70 3.10 21.52
CA ASP A 86 -4.03 2.46 21.51
C ASP A 86 -4.94 3.07 20.43
N VAL A 87 -4.40 3.21 19.23
CA VAL A 87 -5.19 3.66 18.07
C VAL A 87 -5.58 2.42 17.27
N PRO A 88 -6.88 2.24 16.94
CA PRO A 88 -7.32 1.12 16.12
C PRO A 88 -6.67 1.17 14.74
N ALA A 89 -6.34 0.01 14.20
CA ALA A 89 -5.78 -0.10 12.86
C ALA A 89 -6.79 0.43 11.80
N PRO A 90 -6.32 0.87 10.62
CA PRO A 90 -7.18 1.35 9.54
C PRO A 90 -8.28 0.38 9.08
N PHE A 91 -8.09 -0.92 9.32
CA PHE A 91 -9.03 -2.02 9.09
C PHE A 91 -8.65 -3.20 10.02
N GLU A 92 -9.58 -4.14 10.27
CA GLU A 92 -9.41 -5.19 11.28
C GLU A 92 -8.96 -6.54 10.70
N SER A 93 -9.53 -6.96 9.58
CA SER A 93 -9.25 -8.26 8.96
C SER A 93 -9.47 -8.25 7.45
N PHE A 94 -8.70 -9.06 6.73
CA PHE A 94 -9.06 -9.43 5.35
C PHE A 94 -10.01 -10.62 5.38
N PHE A 95 -11.08 -10.56 4.60
CA PHE A 95 -11.99 -11.67 4.39
C PHE A 95 -11.84 -12.21 2.98
N VAL A 96 -11.75 -13.53 2.84
CA VAL A 96 -11.70 -14.22 1.56
C VAL A 96 -12.98 -15.04 1.41
N ASP A 97 -13.87 -14.57 0.56
CA ASP A 97 -15.14 -15.21 0.24
C ASP A 97 -15.04 -15.94 -1.10
N LEU A 98 -15.23 -17.25 -1.05
CA LEU A 98 -15.23 -18.14 -2.20
C LEU A 98 -16.59 -18.80 -2.32
N LYS A 99 -17.21 -18.75 -3.49
CA LYS A 99 -18.46 -19.45 -3.81
C LYS A 99 -18.23 -20.44 -4.94
N LEU A 100 -18.59 -21.69 -4.70
CA LEU A 100 -18.39 -22.79 -5.62
C LEU A 100 -19.74 -23.45 -5.94
N ASN A 101 -19.89 -23.89 -7.19
CA ASN A 101 -21.01 -24.70 -7.65
C ASN A 101 -20.68 -26.19 -7.48
N HIS A 102 -20.45 -26.63 -6.24
CA HIS A 102 -20.08 -28.02 -5.95
C HIS A 102 -21.08 -28.69 -4.98
N PRO A 103 -21.45 -29.98 -5.19
CA PRO A 103 -22.49 -30.66 -4.40
C PRO A 103 -22.24 -30.66 -2.89
N TYR A 104 -20.97 -30.77 -2.48
CA TYR A 104 -20.56 -30.88 -1.08
C TYR A 104 -19.88 -29.63 -0.52
N TRP A 105 -19.55 -28.64 -1.37
CA TRP A 105 -18.85 -27.43 -0.93
C TRP A 105 -19.36 -26.20 -1.69
N ARG A 106 -20.24 -25.42 -1.06
CA ARG A 106 -20.95 -24.31 -1.73
C ARG A 106 -20.27 -22.95 -1.54
N SER A 107 -19.65 -22.76 -0.38
CA SER A 107 -18.93 -21.53 -0.07
C SER A 107 -17.88 -21.75 1.00
N PHE A 108 -16.86 -20.91 0.98
CA PHE A 108 -15.83 -20.81 1.99
C PHE A 108 -15.65 -19.33 2.32
N ARG A 109 -15.51 -19.02 3.61
CA ARG A 109 -15.13 -17.70 4.10
C ARG A 109 -13.93 -17.88 5.00
N GLY A 110 -12.80 -17.33 4.58
CA GLY A 110 -11.57 -17.28 5.36
C GLY A 110 -11.38 -15.89 5.97
N GLU A 111 -10.88 -15.84 7.20
CA GLU A 111 -10.44 -14.60 7.84
C GLU A 111 -8.91 -14.60 7.92
N ILE A 112 -8.30 -13.49 7.54
CA ILE A 112 -6.86 -13.29 7.59
C ILE A 112 -6.61 -12.01 8.39
N THR A 113 -5.90 -12.14 9.51
CA THR A 113 -5.61 -11.02 10.41
C THR A 113 -4.91 -9.88 9.68
N ALA A 114 -5.40 -8.65 9.86
CA ALA A 114 -4.75 -7.45 9.34
C ALA A 114 -3.40 -7.19 10.01
N PRO A 115 -2.51 -6.38 9.40
CA PRO A 115 -1.43 -5.75 10.13
C PRO A 115 -1.98 -4.85 11.24
N SER A 116 -1.28 -4.77 12.36
CA SER A 116 -1.59 -3.84 13.45
C SER A 116 -0.38 -2.96 13.74
N PHE A 117 -0.60 -1.83 14.39
CA PHE A 117 0.51 -1.04 14.93
C PHE A 117 1.12 -1.74 16.15
N ASP A 118 2.43 -1.55 16.32
CA ASP A 118 3.12 -1.94 17.54
C ASP A 118 2.69 -0.99 18.67
N ARG A 119 2.36 -1.56 19.83
CA ARG A 119 1.86 -0.82 21.00
C ARG A 119 2.94 0.02 21.67
N ASP A 120 4.19 -0.43 21.60
CA ASP A 120 5.33 0.22 22.21
C ASP A 120 6.02 1.15 21.20
N TYR A 121 6.17 0.71 19.95
CA TYR A 121 6.91 1.41 18.88
C TYR A 121 6.09 1.53 17.58
N PRO A 122 4.99 2.29 17.56
CA PRO A 122 4.18 2.44 16.36
C PRO A 122 4.98 3.09 15.24
N SER A 123 4.93 2.49 14.05
CA SER A 123 5.61 2.98 12.86
C SER A 123 4.70 2.82 11.65
N LEU A 124 4.45 3.94 10.98
CA LEU A 124 3.66 3.99 9.76
C LEU A 124 4.33 3.18 8.64
N ASP A 125 5.63 3.36 8.43
CA ASP A 125 6.39 2.61 7.42
C ASP A 125 6.33 1.10 7.65
N SER A 126 6.47 0.66 8.90
CA SER A 126 6.40 -0.77 9.25
C SER A 126 5.01 -1.33 8.95
N TYR A 127 3.96 -0.59 9.31
CA TYR A 127 2.57 -0.94 9.02
C TYR A 127 2.33 -1.04 7.51
N LEU A 128 2.71 -0.01 6.74
CA LEU A 128 2.52 0.04 5.28
C LEU A 128 3.26 -1.08 4.57
N LYS A 129 4.51 -1.37 4.96
CA LYS A 129 5.27 -2.51 4.42
C LYS A 129 4.58 -3.85 4.70
N SER A 130 4.06 -4.02 5.92
CA SER A 130 3.36 -5.24 6.32
C SER A 130 2.04 -5.40 5.57
N TYR A 131 1.31 -4.31 5.39
CA TYR A 131 0.10 -4.23 4.58
C TYR A 131 0.41 -4.60 3.12
N GLN A 132 1.37 -3.92 2.49
CA GLN A 132 1.74 -4.16 1.10
C GLN A 132 2.12 -5.62 0.87
N LYS A 133 2.95 -6.19 1.76
CA LYS A 133 3.32 -7.61 1.70
C LYS A 133 2.11 -8.54 1.78
N LYS A 134 1.13 -8.26 2.64
CA LYS A 134 -0.10 -9.07 2.74
C LYS A 134 -1.00 -8.90 1.51
N ALA A 135 -1.18 -7.67 1.03
CA ALA A 135 -1.95 -7.36 -0.16
C ALA A 135 -1.35 -8.04 -1.39
N ASP A 136 -0.03 -7.97 -1.58
CA ASP A 136 0.70 -8.64 -2.66
C ASP A 136 0.57 -10.16 -2.60
N ASN A 137 0.67 -10.75 -1.40
CA ASN A 137 0.46 -12.18 -1.22
C ASN A 137 -0.98 -12.61 -1.56
N LEU A 138 -1.97 -11.81 -1.15
CA LEU A 138 -3.38 -12.06 -1.47
C LEU A 138 -3.66 -11.90 -2.96
N HIS A 139 -3.04 -10.91 -3.59
CA HIS A 139 -3.10 -10.69 -5.02
C HIS A 139 -2.51 -11.86 -5.81
N ALA A 140 -1.30 -12.29 -5.47
CA ALA A 140 -0.65 -13.44 -6.09
C ALA A 140 -1.50 -14.71 -5.92
N PHE A 141 -2.04 -14.94 -4.71
CA PHE A 141 -2.95 -16.04 -4.44
C PHE A 141 -4.21 -15.97 -5.30
N ALA A 142 -4.88 -14.81 -5.35
CA ALA A 142 -6.08 -14.60 -6.14
C ALA A 142 -5.82 -14.84 -7.63
N ARG A 143 -4.72 -14.31 -8.16
CA ARG A 143 -4.32 -14.47 -9.55
C ARG A 143 -4.05 -15.93 -9.90
N ASP A 144 -3.25 -16.62 -9.09
CA ASP A 144 -2.90 -18.02 -9.33
C ASP A 144 -4.13 -18.93 -9.19
N PHE A 145 -5.01 -18.66 -8.22
CA PHE A 145 -6.28 -19.36 -8.03
C PHE A 145 -7.20 -19.18 -9.24
N ILE A 146 -7.37 -17.95 -9.73
CA ILE A 146 -8.21 -17.67 -10.89
C ILE A 146 -7.62 -18.25 -12.17
N HIS A 147 -6.31 -18.20 -12.38
CA HIS A 147 -5.67 -18.86 -13.54
C HIS A 147 -5.81 -20.38 -13.50
N MET A 148 -5.73 -21.01 -12.32
CA MET A 148 -5.97 -22.43 -12.17
C MET A 148 -7.41 -22.82 -12.56
N MET A 149 -8.40 -21.98 -12.21
CA MET A 149 -9.81 -22.21 -12.51
C MET A 149 -10.20 -21.81 -13.93
N ASN A 150 -9.58 -20.75 -14.46
CA ASN A 150 -9.79 -20.23 -15.81
C ASN A 150 -8.45 -19.74 -16.38
N PRO A 151 -7.75 -20.55 -17.19
CA PRO A 151 -6.46 -20.17 -17.76
C PRO A 151 -6.52 -18.95 -18.69
N GLY A 152 -7.71 -18.61 -19.21
CA GLY A 152 -7.93 -17.41 -20.02
C GLY A 152 -8.35 -16.16 -19.23
N ALA A 153 -8.38 -16.24 -17.90
CA ALA A 153 -8.72 -15.11 -17.05
C ALA A 153 -7.68 -13.98 -17.18
N GLN A 154 -8.16 -12.75 -17.25
CA GLN A 154 -7.32 -11.55 -17.22
C GLN A 154 -7.57 -10.77 -15.95
N GLU A 155 -6.56 -10.01 -15.54
CA GLU A 155 -6.69 -9.05 -14.46
C GLU A 155 -7.12 -7.68 -15.03
N ILE A 156 -8.17 -7.10 -14.44
CA ILE A 156 -8.72 -5.80 -14.79
C ILE A 156 -8.56 -4.91 -13.56
N TYR A 157 -7.85 -3.80 -13.70
CA TYR A 157 -7.72 -2.81 -12.66
C TYR A 157 -8.86 -1.79 -12.82
N ASP A 158 -9.84 -1.81 -11.92
CA ASP A 158 -10.92 -0.80 -11.88
C ASP A 158 -10.28 0.52 -11.40
N GLY A 159 -9.79 1.31 -12.36
CA GLY A 159 -9.01 2.53 -12.12
C GLY A 159 -8.12 2.96 -13.29
N VAL A 160 -7.90 2.09 -14.28
CA VAL A 160 -7.27 2.46 -15.56
C VAL A 160 -8.09 1.80 -16.67
N GLU A 161 -8.63 2.60 -17.58
CA GLU A 161 -9.22 2.12 -18.82
C GLU A 161 -8.32 1.04 -19.42
N THR A 162 -8.88 -0.15 -19.59
CA THR A 162 -8.24 -1.30 -20.19
C THR A 162 -7.54 -0.93 -21.49
N ALA A 163 -6.22 -0.79 -21.46
CA ALA A 163 -5.41 -1.12 -22.62
C ALA A 163 -5.58 -2.63 -22.85
N LYS A 164 -6.43 -2.98 -23.83
CA LYS A 164 -6.56 -4.34 -24.36
C LYS A 164 -5.16 -4.98 -24.51
N PRO A 165 -5.02 -6.29 -24.31
CA PRO A 165 -3.84 -7.00 -24.77
C PRO A 165 -3.84 -6.97 -26.30
N GLN A 166 -3.09 -6.04 -26.89
CA GLN A 166 -2.79 -6.05 -28.31
C GLN A 166 -1.87 -7.24 -28.57
N ALA A 167 -2.48 -8.29 -29.13
CA ALA A 167 -1.81 -9.34 -29.85
C ALA A 167 -0.76 -8.73 -30.79
N ALA A 168 0.43 -9.34 -30.78
CA ALA A 168 1.54 -9.00 -31.65
C ALA A 168 1.10 -8.88 -33.12
N PRO A 169 1.36 -7.75 -33.80
CA PRO A 169 1.29 -7.70 -35.25
C PRO A 169 2.64 -8.09 -35.84
N GLN A 170 2.58 -9.17 -36.62
CA GLN A 170 3.58 -9.56 -37.59
C GLN A 170 3.88 -8.45 -38.62
N VAL A 171 5.05 -8.60 -39.22
CA VAL A 171 5.75 -7.70 -40.14
C VAL A 171 5.07 -7.62 -41.53
N THR A 172 5.28 -6.48 -42.22
CA THR A 172 5.21 -6.20 -43.69
C THR A 172 3.93 -5.49 -44.22
N PRO A 173 3.97 -4.76 -45.37
CA PRO A 173 4.10 -3.29 -45.35
C PRO A 173 3.10 -2.54 -46.29
N GLN A 174 3.18 -1.19 -46.27
CA GLN A 174 2.67 -0.22 -47.27
C GLN A 174 1.15 0.06 -47.37
N SER A 175 0.74 1.28 -46.99
CA SER A 175 0.24 2.35 -47.88
C SER A 175 -0.68 3.35 -47.12
N VAL A 176 -0.37 4.63 -47.25
CA VAL A 176 -1.12 5.84 -46.78
C VAL A 176 -2.48 6.02 -47.50
N PRO A 177 -3.37 7.00 -47.18
CA PRO A 177 -3.37 8.09 -46.17
C PRO A 177 -4.71 8.29 -45.39
N GLN A 178 -4.76 9.19 -44.38
CA GLN A 178 -5.63 10.40 -44.30
C GLN A 178 -5.90 10.87 -42.84
N ALA A 179 -5.67 12.17 -42.60
CA ALA A 179 -5.66 12.94 -41.33
C ALA A 179 -7.04 13.05 -40.64
N ALA A 180 -7.23 13.37 -39.34
CA ALA A 180 -6.58 14.31 -38.39
C ALA A 180 -7.05 14.02 -36.92
N PRO A 181 -6.67 14.79 -35.86
CA PRO A 181 -5.50 15.64 -35.62
C PRO A 181 -4.64 15.19 -34.41
N ALA A 182 -3.33 15.48 -34.47
CA ALA A 182 -2.41 15.37 -33.34
C ALA A 182 -2.64 16.51 -32.35
N GLN A 183 -2.82 16.18 -31.07
CA GLN A 183 -2.69 17.15 -29.97
C GLN A 183 -1.21 17.51 -29.84
N ALA A 184 -0.86 18.72 -30.25
CA ALA A 184 0.45 19.29 -29.99
C ALA A 184 0.55 19.61 -28.49
N SER A 185 1.31 18.82 -27.74
CA SER A 185 1.82 19.23 -26.44
C SER A 185 2.85 20.34 -26.65
N ASP A 186 2.63 21.46 -25.98
CA ASP A 186 3.48 22.64 -26.04
C ASP A 186 4.89 22.28 -25.52
N PRO A 187 5.99 22.51 -26.27
CA PRO A 187 7.33 22.05 -25.89
C PRO A 187 7.79 22.59 -24.53
N ILE A 188 7.25 23.73 -24.09
CA ILE A 188 7.53 24.29 -22.77
C ILE A 188 6.93 23.43 -21.65
N GLN A 189 5.73 22.88 -21.84
CA GLN A 189 5.07 22.03 -20.86
C GLN A 189 5.77 20.68 -20.70
N GLU A 190 6.26 20.12 -21.80
CA GLU A 190 7.04 18.88 -21.74
C GLU A 190 8.37 19.08 -21.01
N ILE A 191 9.09 20.18 -21.26
CA ILE A 191 10.33 20.49 -20.52
C ILE A 191 10.06 20.65 -19.00
N GLN A 192 8.96 21.28 -18.61
CA GLN A 192 8.58 21.40 -17.19
C GLN A 192 8.28 20.03 -16.56
N LYS A 193 7.60 19.14 -17.28
CA LYS A 193 7.32 17.77 -16.82
C LYS A 193 8.62 16.98 -16.64
N TYR A 194 9.56 17.07 -17.58
CA TYR A 194 10.86 16.42 -17.44
C TYR A 194 11.69 17.01 -16.30
N LYS A 195 11.58 18.32 -16.04
CA LYS A 195 12.26 18.95 -14.90
C LYS A 195 11.71 18.44 -13.57
N GLN A 196 10.39 18.30 -13.43
CA GLN A 196 9.77 17.74 -12.23
C GLN A 196 10.21 16.30 -11.98
N LEU A 197 10.33 15.49 -13.03
CA LEU A 197 10.82 14.12 -12.93
C LEU A 197 12.30 14.04 -12.53
N PHE A 198 13.12 15.00 -12.98
CA PHE A 198 14.52 15.11 -12.58
C PHE A 198 14.65 15.53 -11.12
N ASP A 199 13.90 16.56 -10.69
CA ASP A 199 13.90 17.03 -9.30
C ASP A 199 13.37 15.95 -8.33
N ALA A 200 12.47 15.08 -8.79
CA ALA A 200 11.97 13.93 -8.05
C ALA A 200 12.95 12.73 -8.03
N GLY A 201 14.11 12.82 -8.69
CA GLY A 201 15.11 11.75 -8.77
C GLY A 201 14.67 10.52 -9.58
N VAL A 202 13.57 10.64 -10.33
CA VAL A 202 12.98 9.56 -11.13
C VAL A 202 13.74 9.36 -12.44
N ILE A 203 14.38 10.42 -12.96
CA ILE A 203 15.23 10.37 -14.15
C ILE A 203 16.62 10.89 -13.84
N THR A 204 17.61 10.37 -14.55
CA THR A 204 19.00 10.80 -14.42
C THR A 204 19.27 12.06 -15.25
N GLU A 205 20.33 12.81 -14.91
CA GLU A 205 20.71 14.06 -15.60
C GLU A 205 20.96 13.83 -17.11
N ALA A 206 21.49 12.66 -17.45
CA ALA A 206 21.72 12.25 -18.83
C ALA A 206 20.41 12.10 -19.63
N GLU A 207 19.37 11.54 -19.01
CA GLU A 207 18.06 11.34 -19.63
C GLU A 207 17.31 12.66 -19.78
N PHE A 208 17.40 13.55 -18.79
CA PHE A 208 16.84 14.90 -18.88
C PHE A 208 17.49 15.70 -20.02
N THR A 209 18.82 15.63 -20.14
CA THR A 209 19.56 16.36 -21.17
C THR A 209 19.28 15.83 -22.57
N ALA A 210 19.22 14.50 -22.75
CA ALA A 210 18.87 13.87 -24.02
C ALA A 210 17.47 14.28 -24.47
N LYS A 211 16.49 14.32 -23.54
CA LYS A 211 15.12 14.67 -23.88
C LYS A 211 14.93 16.16 -24.15
N LYS A 212 15.61 17.02 -23.39
CA LYS A 212 15.65 18.47 -23.64
C LYS A 212 16.26 18.79 -25.01
N LYS A 213 17.34 18.10 -25.38
CA LYS A 213 17.99 18.25 -26.68
C LYS A 213 17.09 17.78 -27.83
N GLN A 214 16.44 16.63 -27.66
CA GLN A 214 15.44 16.11 -28.61
C GLN A 214 14.26 17.06 -28.80
N LEU A 215 13.80 17.72 -27.72
CA LEU A 215 12.69 18.67 -27.81
C LEU A 215 13.09 20.01 -28.44
N MET A 216 14.34 20.42 -28.28
CA MET A 216 14.86 21.65 -28.89
C MET A 216 15.40 21.43 -30.32
N GLY A 217 15.39 20.20 -30.83
CA GLY A 217 15.73 19.88 -32.22
C GLY A 217 17.20 20.13 -32.58
N ILE A 218 18.14 19.92 -31.65
CA ILE A 218 19.60 20.08 -31.84
C ILE A 218 20.30 18.72 -31.62
#